data_AF-A0AA39MPM2-F1
#
_entry.id   AF-A0AA39MPM2-F1
#
_cell.length_a   1.000
_cell.length_b   1.000
_cell.length_c   1.000
_cell.angle_alpha   90.00
_cell.angle_beta   90.00
_cell.angle_gamma   90.00
#
_symmetry.space_group_name_H-M   'P 1'
#
loop_
_entity.id
_entity.type
_entity.pdbx_description
1 polymer ?
#
loop_
_entity_poly.entity_id
_entity_poly.type
_entity_poly.pdbx_seq_one_letter_code
_entity_poly.pdbx_strand_id
1 'polypeptide(L)'
;MMTITGQGKRLLFLEHCYASTSCSGDAPLFTANRTLKFLNDTHQQFPPIPSTSQEFIDAGANQRPTFFGCDPQQSPPEYPLVIYLPNSPPLTGDNPVTNTDTFKLSYTQKHSQLFINQVFSNTIGGFVPNSNSPDSNFGECVQCAAIDRARLKSTPSVPRSDLCSKCFQQYCFDPTNPPTQSELPNRKYVFVDPDSESYFQRHKAAIIGGVVGGVVALIIIIAGLVYLCRRKKLTKRAAQYDTLAKSASRTSDLQE
;
A
#
# COMPACT_ATOMS: atom_id res chain seq x y z
N MET A 1 0.08 -12.05 -17.44
CA MET A 1 0.36 -12.54 -18.82
C MET A 1 -0.97 -12.64 -19.56
N MET A 2 -1.30 -11.65 -20.39
CA MET A 2 -2.55 -11.64 -21.15
C MET A 2 -2.22 -11.90 -22.62
N THR A 3 -2.58 -13.09 -23.10
CA THR A 3 -2.33 -13.54 -24.47
C THR A 3 -3.37 -12.92 -25.40
N ILE A 4 -2.93 -12.27 -26.48
CA ILE A 4 -3.80 -11.74 -27.52
C ILE A 4 -4.14 -12.89 -28.47
N THR A 5 -5.31 -13.50 -28.29
CA THR A 5 -5.87 -14.44 -29.28
C THR A 5 -7.14 -13.86 -29.90
N GLY A 6 -7.08 -13.55 -31.18
CA GLY A 6 -8.12 -13.84 -32.19
C GLY A 6 -9.53 -13.24 -32.08
N GLN A 7 -9.86 -12.42 -31.07
CA GLN A 7 -11.22 -11.87 -30.93
C GLN A 7 -11.15 -10.43 -30.40
N GLY A 8 -11.24 -9.44 -31.31
CA GLY A 8 -11.87 -8.13 -31.11
C GLY A 8 -11.47 -7.21 -29.93
N LYS A 9 -10.57 -7.62 -29.04
CA LYS A 9 -10.19 -6.85 -27.84
C LYS A 9 -9.17 -5.78 -28.23
N ARG A 10 -9.69 -4.57 -28.47
CA ARG A 10 -8.93 -3.37 -28.86
C ARG A 10 -8.53 -2.49 -27.67
N LEU A 11 -8.77 -3.00 -26.47
CA LEU A 11 -8.42 -2.35 -25.21
C LEU A 11 -7.69 -3.38 -24.34
N LEU A 12 -6.42 -3.09 -24.06
CA LEU A 12 -5.57 -3.88 -23.18
C LEU A 12 -5.27 -3.06 -21.93
N PHE A 13 -5.51 -3.68 -20.77
CA PHE A 13 -5.08 -3.19 -19.48
C PHE A 13 -3.79 -3.91 -19.10
N LEU A 14 -2.74 -3.15 -18.82
CA LEU A 14 -1.45 -3.68 -18.39
C LEU A 14 -1.16 -3.16 -16.98
N GLU A 15 -1.08 -4.08 -16.02
CA GLU A 15 -0.66 -3.80 -14.65
C GLU A 15 0.48 -4.76 -14.29
N HIS A 16 1.69 -4.24 -14.10
CA HIS A 16 2.84 -5.01 -13.61
C HIS A 16 3.79 -4.08 -12.86
N CYS A 17 4.08 -4.43 -11.60
CA CYS A 17 5.14 -3.82 -10.83
C CYS A 17 5.94 -4.91 -10.15
N TYR A 18 7.27 -4.76 -10.14
CA TYR A 18 8.15 -5.67 -9.45
C TYR A 18 8.10 -5.36 -7.96
N ALA A 19 8.08 -6.41 -7.13
CA ALA A 19 8.02 -6.24 -5.68
C ALA A 19 9.20 -5.40 -5.15
N SER A 20 8.91 -4.52 -4.20
CA SER A 20 9.89 -3.75 -3.42
C SER A 20 10.66 -2.65 -4.16
N THR A 21 10.41 -2.46 -5.46
CA THR A 21 10.86 -1.30 -6.26
C THR A 21 9.66 -0.60 -6.90
N SER A 22 9.76 0.70 -7.16
CA SER A 22 8.69 1.46 -7.82
C SER A 22 8.42 0.88 -9.22
N CYS A 23 7.17 0.99 -9.69
CA CYS A 23 6.80 0.60 -11.04
C CYS A 23 7.67 1.36 -12.05
N SER A 24 8.53 0.66 -12.78
CA SER A 24 9.51 1.21 -13.71
C SER A 24 9.02 1.22 -15.17
N GLY A 25 7.89 0.58 -15.48
CA GLY A 25 7.39 0.45 -16.85
C GLY A 25 8.05 -0.67 -17.67
N ASP A 26 8.80 -1.58 -17.02
CA ASP A 26 9.50 -2.66 -17.73
C ASP A 26 8.56 -3.64 -18.45
N ALA A 27 7.39 -3.92 -17.88
CA ALA A 27 6.45 -4.88 -18.47
C ALA A 27 5.87 -4.46 -19.84
N PRO A 28 5.38 -3.21 -20.03
CA PRO A 28 4.99 -2.76 -21.36
C PRO A 28 6.18 -2.74 -22.33
N LEU A 29 7.40 -2.38 -21.88
CA LEU A 29 8.61 -2.45 -22.70
C LEU A 29 8.89 -3.88 -23.22
N PHE A 30 8.91 -4.87 -22.33
CA PHE A 30 9.09 -6.27 -22.72
C PHE A 30 7.97 -6.78 -23.64
N THR A 31 6.74 -6.29 -23.44
CA THR A 31 5.59 -6.65 -24.27
C THR A 31 5.70 -6.05 -25.68
N ALA A 32 6.10 -4.79 -25.79
CA ALA A 32 6.36 -4.13 -27.07
C ALA A 32 7.48 -4.85 -27.83
N ASN A 33 8.61 -5.12 -27.16
CA ASN A 33 9.74 -5.84 -27.75
C ASN A 33 9.35 -7.26 -28.21
N ARG A 34 8.53 -7.97 -27.46
CA ARG A 34 8.03 -9.30 -27.87
C ARG A 34 7.16 -9.20 -29.13
N THR A 35 6.28 -8.22 -29.19
CA THR A 35 5.39 -8.01 -30.34
C THR A 35 6.20 -7.71 -31.60
N LEU A 36 7.17 -6.80 -31.49
CA LEU A 36 8.08 -6.46 -32.59
C LEU A 36 8.96 -7.63 -33.03
N LYS A 37 9.43 -8.47 -32.09
CA LYS A 37 10.36 -9.57 -32.41
C LYS A 37 9.67 -10.80 -33.00
N PHE A 38 8.46 -11.14 -32.53
CA PHE A 38 7.83 -12.43 -32.84
C PHE A 38 6.50 -12.32 -33.58
N LEU A 39 5.82 -11.17 -33.53
CA LEU A 39 4.44 -11.02 -33.99
C LEU A 39 4.28 -9.94 -35.07
N ASN A 40 5.37 -9.30 -35.50
CA ASN A 40 5.34 -8.16 -36.42
C ASN A 40 4.63 -8.44 -37.75
N ASP A 41 4.73 -9.66 -38.28
CA ASP A 41 4.16 -10.01 -39.59
C ASP A 41 2.69 -10.47 -39.49
N THR A 42 2.21 -10.78 -38.29
CA THR A 42 0.90 -11.45 -38.08
C THR A 42 -0.09 -10.64 -37.25
N HIS A 43 0.39 -9.64 -36.50
CA HIS A 43 -0.43 -8.86 -35.57
C HIS A 43 -0.20 -7.36 -35.78
N GLN A 44 -1.15 -6.55 -35.30
CA GLN A 44 -0.92 -5.11 -35.20
C GLN A 44 0.26 -4.83 -34.27
N GLN A 45 1.03 -3.80 -34.61
CA GLN A 45 2.16 -3.38 -33.80
C GLN A 45 1.69 -2.82 -32.45
N PHE A 46 2.57 -2.88 -31.46
CA PHE A 46 2.32 -2.23 -30.18
C PHE A 46 2.38 -0.70 -30.37
N PRO A 47 1.51 0.09 -29.71
CA PRO A 47 1.55 1.54 -29.86
C PRO A 47 2.87 2.12 -29.36
N PRO A 48 3.22 3.36 -29.79
CA PRO A 48 4.34 4.09 -29.23
C PRO A 48 4.21 4.24 -27.71
N ILE A 49 5.25 3.82 -27.01
CA ILE A 49 5.43 3.94 -25.56
C ILE A 49 6.82 4.54 -25.28
N PRO A 50 7.10 5.03 -24.07
CA PRO A 50 8.46 5.37 -23.68
C PRO A 50 9.42 4.20 -23.95
N SER A 51 10.63 4.48 -24.42
CA SER A 51 11.57 3.46 -24.90
C SER A 51 12.41 2.83 -23.78
N THR A 52 12.49 3.51 -22.64
CA THR A 52 13.25 3.07 -21.47
C THR A 52 12.44 3.22 -20.19
N SER A 53 12.81 2.46 -19.17
CA SER A 53 12.16 2.51 -17.86
C SER A 53 12.31 3.88 -17.21
N GLN A 54 13.41 4.58 -17.49
CA GLN A 54 13.63 5.94 -17.02
C GLN A 54 12.65 6.91 -17.69
N GLU A 55 12.42 6.80 -18.99
CA GLU A 55 11.42 7.65 -19.67
C GLU A 55 10.00 7.40 -19.14
N PHE A 56 9.65 6.18 -18.69
CA PHE A 56 8.38 5.93 -18.01
C PHE A 56 8.25 6.70 -16.69
N ILE A 57 9.37 6.82 -15.94
CA ILE A 57 9.45 7.56 -14.69
C ILE A 57 9.40 9.07 -14.95
N ASP A 58 10.25 9.56 -15.85
CA ASP A 58 10.35 10.97 -16.22
C ASP A 58 9.04 11.48 -16.79
N ALA A 59 8.40 10.65 -17.63
CA ALA A 59 7.09 10.96 -18.18
C ALA A 59 5.98 10.89 -17.13
N GLY A 60 6.25 10.38 -15.92
CA GLY A 60 5.26 10.12 -14.86
C GLY A 60 4.22 9.05 -15.22
N ALA A 61 4.41 8.31 -16.32
CA ALA A 61 3.48 7.27 -16.77
C ALA A 61 3.36 6.11 -15.77
N ASN A 62 4.32 5.97 -14.85
CA ASN A 62 4.27 5.02 -13.75
C ASN A 62 3.44 5.48 -12.52
N GLN A 63 2.96 6.73 -12.50
CA GLN A 63 2.23 7.31 -11.38
C GLN A 63 0.78 7.64 -11.70
N ARG A 64 0.37 7.50 -12.96
CA ARG A 64 -0.96 7.84 -13.41
C ARG A 64 -1.43 6.92 -14.54
N PRO A 65 -2.74 6.77 -14.72
CA PRO A 65 -3.29 6.18 -15.92
C PRO A 65 -2.77 6.90 -17.17
N THR A 66 -2.36 6.14 -18.19
CA THR A 66 -1.82 6.69 -19.43
C THR A 66 -2.38 5.93 -20.63
N PHE A 67 -2.80 6.65 -21.67
CA PHE A 67 -3.31 6.08 -22.91
C PHE A 67 -2.21 6.10 -23.97
N PHE A 68 -1.89 4.94 -24.53
CA PHE A 68 -0.88 4.80 -25.57
C PHE A 68 -1.51 4.57 -26.94
N GLY A 69 -0.95 5.23 -27.95
CA GLY A 69 -1.38 5.11 -29.34
C GLY A 69 -2.72 5.77 -29.61
N CYS A 70 -2.94 6.98 -29.09
CA CYS A 70 -4.21 7.70 -29.22
C CYS A 70 -4.56 8.14 -30.63
N ASP A 71 -3.56 8.58 -31.39
CA ASP A 71 -3.74 9.27 -32.66
C ASP A 71 -3.04 8.50 -33.80
N PRO A 72 -3.68 7.41 -34.29
CA PRO A 72 -3.15 6.64 -35.40
C PRO A 72 -3.11 7.48 -36.68
N GLN A 73 -2.08 7.29 -37.48
CA GLN A 73 -1.85 8.00 -38.74
C GLN A 73 -2.47 7.27 -39.93
N GLN A 74 -2.80 5.97 -39.78
CA GLN A 74 -3.36 5.14 -40.85
C GLN A 74 -4.83 4.78 -40.61
N SER A 75 -5.55 4.49 -41.69
CA SER A 75 -6.89 3.91 -41.65
C SER A 75 -6.93 2.66 -42.54
N PRO A 76 -7.04 1.45 -41.97
CA PRO A 76 -7.28 1.14 -40.56
C PRO A 76 -6.08 1.49 -39.64
N PRO A 77 -6.31 1.76 -38.34
CA PRO A 77 -5.25 2.11 -37.38
C PRO A 77 -4.12 1.09 -37.32
N GLU A 78 -2.87 1.57 -37.33
CA GLU A 78 -1.65 0.75 -37.32
C GLU A 78 -1.41 0.03 -35.97
N TYR A 79 -1.95 0.56 -34.86
CA TYR A 79 -1.85 -0.01 -33.51
C TYR A 79 -3.18 0.09 -32.73
N PRO A 80 -3.38 -0.76 -31.71
CA PRO A 80 -4.51 -0.63 -30.78
C PRO A 80 -4.34 0.55 -29.82
N LEU A 81 -5.43 0.96 -29.18
CA LEU A 81 -5.38 1.87 -28.04
C LEU A 81 -5.11 1.04 -26.78
N VAL A 82 -4.08 1.40 -26.01
CA VAL A 82 -3.73 0.70 -24.78
C VAL A 82 -3.94 1.63 -23.60
N ILE A 83 -4.70 1.20 -22.59
CA ILE A 83 -4.84 1.92 -21.33
C ILE A 83 -3.91 1.27 -20.31
N TYR A 84 -2.86 1.99 -19.95
CA TYR A 84 -1.91 1.56 -18.94
C TYR A 84 -2.33 2.06 -17.57
N LEU A 85 -2.52 1.11 -16.64
CA LEU A 85 -2.86 1.37 -15.25
C LEU A 85 -1.71 0.83 -14.39
N PRO A 86 -0.73 1.67 -14.02
CA PRO A 86 0.33 1.23 -13.10
C PRO A 86 -0.24 1.02 -11.69
N ASN A 87 0.47 0.25 -10.85
CA ASN A 87 0.27 0.30 -9.40
C ASN A 87 0.81 1.63 -8.86
N SER A 88 0.06 2.70 -9.12
CA SER A 88 0.44 4.06 -8.79
C SER A 88 0.40 4.29 -7.27
N PRO A 89 1.20 5.24 -6.77
CA PRO A 89 1.05 5.71 -5.39
C PRO A 89 -0.30 6.43 -5.19
N PRO A 90 -0.83 6.49 -3.96
CA PRO A 90 -2.12 7.14 -3.67
C PRO A 90 -2.19 8.57 -4.20
N LEU A 91 -3.36 8.95 -4.75
CA LEU A 91 -3.67 10.32 -5.19
C LEU A 91 -3.52 11.35 -4.06
N THR A 92 -3.92 10.94 -2.86
CA THR A 92 -3.99 11.76 -1.65
C THR A 92 -2.64 12.03 -0.98
N GLY A 93 -1.57 11.36 -1.42
CA GLY A 93 -0.26 11.40 -0.76
C GLY A 93 -0.19 10.55 0.52
N ASP A 94 -1.16 9.65 0.73
CA ASP A 94 -1.09 8.61 1.74
C ASP A 94 0.09 7.66 1.48
N ASN A 95 0.45 6.87 2.49
CA ASN A 95 1.52 5.90 2.35
C ASN A 95 1.09 4.78 1.39
N PRO A 96 1.91 4.40 0.41
CA PRO A 96 1.60 3.30 -0.48
C PRO A 96 1.74 1.96 0.26
N VAL A 97 0.68 1.15 0.21
CA VAL A 97 0.62 -0.16 0.85
C VAL A 97 0.50 -1.32 -0.15
N THR A 98 0.47 -1.03 -1.45
CA THR A 98 0.17 -2.02 -2.50
C THR A 98 1.41 -2.66 -3.14
N ASN A 99 2.62 -2.20 -2.80
CA ASN A 99 3.87 -2.72 -3.36
C ASN A 99 4.53 -3.74 -2.42
N THR A 100 3.83 -4.84 -2.19
CA THR A 100 4.21 -5.86 -1.21
C THR A 100 5.20 -6.86 -1.80
N ASP A 101 6.03 -7.49 -0.97
CA ASP A 101 6.94 -8.55 -1.41
C ASP A 101 6.19 -9.71 -2.08
N THR A 102 6.70 -10.22 -3.21
CA THR A 102 6.18 -11.40 -3.91
C THR A 102 6.06 -12.63 -2.99
N PHE A 103 6.93 -12.75 -1.99
CA PHE A 103 6.92 -13.86 -1.03
C PHE A 103 6.01 -13.62 0.19
N LYS A 104 5.29 -12.49 0.25
CA LYS A 104 4.32 -12.22 1.32
C LYS A 104 3.03 -12.99 1.07
N LEU A 105 2.88 -14.13 1.76
CA LEU A 105 1.72 -15.02 1.61
C LEU A 105 0.58 -14.73 2.59
N SER A 106 0.78 -13.85 3.58
CA SER A 106 -0.20 -13.55 4.61
C SER A 106 -0.29 -12.06 4.88
N TYR A 107 -1.53 -11.58 5.03
CA TYR A 107 -1.88 -10.19 5.22
C TYR A 107 -2.80 -10.08 6.43
N THR A 108 -2.61 -9.05 7.27
CA THR A 108 -3.62 -8.76 8.29
C THR A 108 -4.88 -8.19 7.65
N GLN A 109 -6.02 -8.31 8.32
CA GLN A 109 -7.28 -7.71 7.88
C GLN A 109 -7.13 -6.21 7.58
N LYS A 110 -6.35 -5.49 8.39
CA LYS A 110 -6.05 -4.06 8.22
C LYS A 110 -5.32 -3.81 6.90
N HIS A 111 -4.25 -4.57 6.63
CA HIS A 111 -3.50 -4.43 5.40
C HIS A 111 -4.36 -4.77 4.19
N SER A 112 -5.13 -5.87 4.21
CA SER A 112 -6.02 -6.22 3.10
C SER A 112 -7.04 -5.13 2.80
N GLN A 113 -7.64 -4.50 3.81
CA GLN A 113 -8.58 -3.39 3.62
C GLN A 113 -7.89 -2.17 3.01
N LEU A 114 -6.73 -1.77 3.53
CA LEU A 114 -5.98 -0.63 2.99
C LEU A 114 -5.53 -0.88 1.55
N PHE A 115 -5.05 -2.09 1.26
CA PHE A 115 -4.62 -2.52 -0.06
C PHE A 115 -5.78 -2.39 -1.07
N ILE A 116 -6.93 -3.00 -0.77
CA ILE A 116 -8.09 -2.98 -1.68
C ILE A 116 -8.61 -1.55 -1.88
N ASN A 117 -8.72 -0.76 -0.81
CA ASN A 117 -9.18 0.63 -0.90
C ASN A 117 -8.24 1.49 -1.74
N GLN A 118 -6.92 1.29 -1.60
CA GLN A 118 -5.94 2.02 -2.37
C GLN A 118 -5.98 1.64 -3.85
N VAL A 119 -5.96 0.34 -4.17
CA VAL A 119 -6.06 -0.14 -5.56
C VAL A 119 -7.34 0.40 -6.19
N PHE A 120 -8.48 0.26 -5.51
CA PHE A 120 -9.75 0.77 -6.00
C PHE A 120 -9.68 2.27 -6.31
N SER A 121 -9.25 3.09 -5.35
CA SER A 121 -9.16 4.55 -5.51
C SER A 121 -8.22 4.96 -6.64
N ASN A 122 -7.09 4.27 -6.81
CA ASN A 122 -6.13 4.56 -7.87
C ASN A 122 -6.64 4.10 -9.25
N THR A 123 -7.34 2.98 -9.32
CA THR A 123 -7.91 2.44 -10.55
C THR A 123 -9.04 3.31 -11.08
N ILE A 124 -9.92 3.84 -10.22
CA ILE A 124 -11.08 4.65 -10.67
C ILE A 124 -10.85 6.15 -10.59
N GLY A 125 -9.79 6.60 -9.92
CA GLY A 125 -9.59 8.01 -9.59
C GLY A 125 -8.93 8.84 -10.67
N GLY A 126 -8.41 8.25 -11.76
CA GLY A 126 -7.73 9.01 -12.81
C GLY A 126 -6.56 9.84 -12.28
N PHE A 127 -6.32 11.00 -12.90
CA PHE A 127 -5.45 12.04 -12.35
C PHE A 127 -5.86 13.40 -12.90
N VAL A 128 -5.63 14.47 -12.12
CA VAL A 128 -5.73 15.85 -12.62
C VAL A 128 -4.34 16.48 -12.52
N PRO A 129 -3.81 17.11 -13.59
CA PRO A 129 -2.52 17.80 -13.55
C PRO A 129 -2.48 18.83 -12.40
N ASN A 130 -1.37 18.84 -11.66
CA ASN A 130 -1.09 19.73 -10.54
C ASN A 130 -2.08 19.61 -9.37
N SER A 131 -2.78 18.48 -9.24
CA SER A 131 -3.75 18.23 -8.17
C SER A 131 -3.58 16.85 -7.56
N ASN A 132 -3.95 16.73 -6.28
CA ASN A 132 -4.03 15.47 -5.54
C ASN A 132 -5.45 14.90 -5.49
N SER A 133 -6.40 15.56 -6.17
CA SER A 133 -7.78 15.09 -6.23
C SER A 133 -7.96 14.10 -7.37
N PRO A 134 -8.85 13.09 -7.20
CA PRO A 134 -9.25 12.25 -8.32
C PRO A 134 -9.96 13.09 -9.40
N ASP A 135 -9.83 12.66 -10.65
CA ASP A 135 -10.54 13.21 -11.78
C ASP A 135 -11.96 12.64 -11.84
N SER A 136 -12.96 13.50 -11.66
CA SER A 136 -14.38 13.11 -11.73
C SER A 136 -14.79 12.59 -13.10
N ASN A 137 -14.08 12.97 -14.17
CA ASN A 137 -14.42 12.61 -15.54
C ASN A 137 -13.66 11.37 -16.02
N PHE A 138 -12.80 10.77 -15.19
CA PHE A 138 -11.96 9.64 -15.61
C PHE A 138 -12.78 8.47 -16.19
N GLY A 139 -13.90 8.13 -15.55
CA GLY A 139 -14.81 7.09 -16.05
C GLY A 139 -15.35 7.39 -17.45
N GLU A 140 -15.68 8.66 -17.74
CA GLU A 140 -16.10 9.10 -19.07
C GLU A 140 -14.94 9.05 -20.07
N CYS A 141 -13.72 9.41 -19.64
CA CYS A 141 -12.52 9.29 -20.47
C CYS A 141 -12.22 7.83 -20.86
N VAL A 142 -12.46 6.87 -19.98
CA VAL A 142 -12.35 5.44 -20.30
C VAL A 142 -13.44 5.01 -21.30
N GLN A 143 -14.66 5.55 -21.20
CA GLN A 143 -15.70 5.30 -22.21
C GLN A 143 -15.31 5.87 -23.58
N CYS A 144 -14.76 7.09 -23.62
CA CYS A 144 -14.21 7.69 -24.83
C CYS A 144 -13.13 6.80 -25.46
N ALA A 145 -12.22 6.25 -24.66
CA ALA A 145 -11.21 5.31 -25.12
C ALA A 145 -11.82 4.02 -25.71
N ALA A 146 -12.87 3.48 -25.09
CA ALA A 146 -13.55 2.28 -25.57
C ALA A 146 -14.20 2.45 -26.95
N ILE A 147 -14.76 3.63 -27.25
CA ILE A 147 -15.41 3.92 -28.54
C ILE A 147 -14.44 4.50 -29.59
N ASP A 148 -13.25 4.97 -29.20
CA ASP A 148 -12.32 5.68 -30.08
C ASP A 148 -11.94 4.85 -31.32
N ARG A 149 -11.63 3.57 -31.16
CA ARG A 149 -11.27 2.71 -32.31
C ARG A 149 -12.47 2.39 -33.21
N ALA A 150 -13.70 2.45 -32.69
CA ALA A 150 -14.91 2.21 -33.47
C ALA A 150 -15.26 3.42 -34.35
N ARG A 151 -15.05 4.64 -33.83
CA ARG A 151 -15.30 5.89 -34.57
C ARG A 151 -14.48 5.96 -35.87
N LEU A 152 -13.24 5.46 -35.85
CA LEU A 152 -12.33 5.45 -36.99
C LEU A 152 -12.72 4.44 -38.07
N LYS A 153 -13.53 3.43 -37.74
CA LYS A 153 -14.06 2.47 -38.73
C LYS A 153 -15.26 2.99 -39.50
N SER A 154 -15.91 4.03 -39.00
CA SER A 154 -17.07 4.62 -39.68
C SER A 154 -16.61 5.35 -40.94
N THR A 155 -17.43 5.35 -41.99
CA THR A 155 -17.16 6.08 -43.23
C THR A 155 -18.33 7.03 -43.49
N PRO A 156 -18.17 8.36 -43.34
CA PRO A 156 -16.95 9.07 -42.93
C PRO A 156 -16.59 8.83 -41.45
N SER A 157 -15.32 9.08 -41.09
CA SER A 157 -14.87 8.92 -39.71
C SER A 157 -15.55 9.94 -38.80
N VAL A 158 -15.97 9.50 -37.62
CA VAL A 158 -16.66 10.36 -36.66
C VAL A 158 -15.62 11.12 -35.82
N PRO A 159 -15.68 12.46 -35.74
CA PRO A 159 -14.78 13.24 -34.88
C PRO A 159 -15.05 12.93 -33.40
N ARG A 160 -14.04 13.11 -32.54
CA ARG A 160 -14.24 13.03 -31.08
C ARG A 160 -15.17 14.17 -30.64
N SER A 161 -16.00 13.92 -29.64
CA SER A 161 -16.70 14.99 -28.93
C SER A 161 -15.71 15.87 -28.15
N ASP A 162 -16.13 17.06 -27.76
CA ASP A 162 -15.27 17.98 -26.98
C ASP A 162 -14.79 17.34 -25.67
N LEU A 163 -15.65 16.58 -25.00
CA LEU A 163 -15.31 15.81 -23.81
C LEU A 163 -14.20 14.80 -24.09
N CYS A 164 -14.37 13.96 -25.12
CA CYS A 164 -13.37 12.96 -25.47
C CYS A 164 -12.06 13.62 -25.92
N SER A 165 -12.12 14.73 -26.66
CA SER A 165 -10.91 15.47 -27.04
C SER A 165 -10.12 15.96 -25.83
N LYS A 166 -10.78 16.49 -24.79
CA LYS A 166 -10.14 16.88 -23.53
C LYS A 166 -9.52 15.69 -22.79
N CYS A 167 -10.26 14.58 -22.68
CA CYS A 167 -9.75 13.35 -22.09
C CYS A 167 -8.47 12.87 -22.78
N PHE A 168 -8.44 12.86 -24.11
CA PHE A 168 -7.27 12.44 -24.85
C PHE A 168 -6.11 13.43 -24.73
N GLN A 169 -6.36 14.74 -24.63
CA GLN A 169 -5.30 15.72 -24.33
C GLN A 169 -4.66 15.49 -22.96
N GLN A 170 -5.43 15.03 -21.97
CA GLN A 170 -4.95 14.81 -20.61
C GLN A 170 -4.27 13.45 -20.42
N TYR A 171 -4.87 12.37 -20.93
CA TYR A 171 -4.40 11.01 -20.65
C TYR A 171 -3.45 10.46 -21.71
N CYS A 172 -3.37 11.07 -22.89
CA CYS A 172 -2.54 10.52 -23.95
C CYS A 172 -1.05 10.75 -23.70
N PHE A 173 -0.26 9.71 -23.97
CA PHE A 173 1.18 9.85 -24.10
C PHE A 173 1.56 10.38 -25.48
N ASP A 174 2.28 11.50 -25.50
CA ASP A 174 2.90 12.05 -26.70
C ASP A 174 4.43 11.81 -26.66
N PRO A 175 5.00 11.04 -27.60
CA PRO A 175 6.43 10.81 -27.64
C PRO A 175 7.25 12.05 -28.02
N THR A 176 6.63 13.07 -28.63
CA THR A 176 7.31 14.31 -29.06
C THR A 176 7.34 15.37 -27.96
N ASN A 177 6.32 15.39 -27.10
CA ASN A 177 6.24 16.24 -25.93
C ASN A 177 5.78 15.41 -24.72
N PRO A 178 6.67 14.59 -24.15
CA PRO A 178 6.29 13.69 -23.09
C PRO A 178 5.80 14.48 -21.87
N PRO A 179 4.61 14.18 -21.33
CA PRO A 179 4.11 14.77 -20.10
C PRO A 179 5.07 14.50 -18.95
N THR A 180 5.20 15.39 -17.96
CA THR A 180 6.28 15.29 -16.96
C THR A 180 5.76 14.84 -15.59
N GLN A 181 6.58 14.11 -14.82
CA GLN A 181 6.26 13.76 -13.42
C GLN A 181 5.94 14.98 -12.53
N SER A 182 6.45 16.17 -12.85
CA SER A 182 6.20 17.39 -12.07
C SER A 182 4.72 17.78 -11.96
N GLU A 183 3.87 17.28 -12.86
CA GLU A 183 2.42 17.50 -12.82
C GLU A 183 1.71 16.69 -11.73
N LEU A 184 2.42 15.78 -11.03
CA LEU A 184 1.86 14.89 -10.02
C LEU A 184 2.42 15.26 -8.63
N PRO A 185 1.79 16.20 -7.92
CA PRO A 185 2.25 16.59 -6.60
C PRO A 185 2.09 15.45 -5.59
N ASN A 186 2.89 15.48 -4.52
CA ASN A 186 2.73 14.69 -3.29
C ASN A 186 2.64 13.16 -3.43
N ARG A 187 3.11 12.58 -4.54
CA ARG A 187 3.13 11.12 -4.72
C ARG A 187 4.27 10.47 -3.94
N LYS A 188 3.92 9.64 -2.94
CA LYS A 188 4.89 8.85 -2.15
C LYS A 188 5.06 7.47 -2.73
N TYR A 189 6.29 7.08 -3.05
CA TYR A 189 6.61 5.77 -3.62
C TYR A 189 7.12 4.73 -2.63
N VAL A 190 7.61 5.18 -1.48
CA VAL A 190 8.22 4.30 -0.50
C VAL A 190 7.12 3.48 0.14
N PHE A 191 7.12 2.18 -0.15
CA PHE A 191 6.21 1.20 0.45
C PHE A 191 6.29 1.28 1.98
N VAL A 192 5.13 1.30 2.63
CA VAL A 192 5.02 1.23 4.08
C VAL A 192 4.21 -0.01 4.42
N ASP A 193 4.85 -0.98 5.08
CA ASP A 193 4.18 -2.23 5.47
C ASP A 193 3.26 -2.00 6.68
N PRO A 194 1.91 -2.09 6.53
CA PRO A 194 0.99 -1.95 7.65
C PRO A 194 1.07 -3.12 8.64
N ASP A 195 1.66 -4.25 8.23
CA ASP A 195 1.80 -5.44 9.09
C ASP A 195 3.09 -5.44 9.90
N SER A 196 4.03 -4.52 9.62
CA SER A 196 5.31 -4.43 10.31
C SER A 196 5.21 -3.93 11.77
N GLU A 197 4.00 -3.83 12.32
CA GLU A 197 3.81 -3.49 13.71
C GLU A 197 4.58 -4.47 14.60
N SER A 198 5.63 -3.95 15.24
CA SER A 198 6.48 -4.70 16.18
C SER A 198 5.62 -5.42 17.21
N TYR A 199 6.04 -6.63 17.61
CA TYR A 199 5.38 -7.45 18.65
C TYR A 199 5.03 -6.65 19.90
N PHE A 200 5.89 -5.67 20.23
CA PHE A 200 5.71 -4.74 21.34
C PHE A 200 4.48 -3.83 21.21
N GLN A 201 4.16 -3.35 20.01
CA GLN A 201 2.97 -2.52 19.78
C GLN A 201 1.68 -3.35 19.87
N ARG A 202 1.70 -4.55 19.30
CA ARG A 202 0.56 -5.47 19.31
C ARG A 202 0.17 -5.92 20.72
N HIS A 203 1.13 -6.02 21.63
CA HIS A 203 0.93 -6.45 23.02
C HIS A 203 1.18 -5.36 24.06
N LYS A 204 1.24 -4.07 23.66
CA LYS A 204 1.59 -2.96 24.55
C LYS A 204 0.76 -2.95 25.83
N ALA A 205 -0.55 -3.16 25.72
CA ALA A 205 -1.45 -3.22 26.88
C ALA A 205 -1.19 -4.44 27.78
N ALA A 206 -0.93 -5.62 27.20
CA ALA A 206 -0.66 -6.84 27.94
C ALA A 206 0.71 -6.79 28.65
N ILE A 207 1.73 -6.22 28.01
CA ILE A 207 3.07 -6.04 28.59
C ILE A 207 3.01 -5.03 29.73
N ILE A 208 2.39 -3.86 29.52
CA ILE A 208 2.22 -2.85 30.59
C ILE A 208 1.40 -3.43 31.75
N GLY A 209 0.31 -4.14 31.47
CA GLY A 209 -0.52 -4.80 32.49
C GLY A 209 0.26 -5.86 33.27
N GLY A 210 1.07 -6.68 32.60
CA GLY A 210 1.91 -7.69 33.23
C GLY A 210 3.00 -7.10 34.13
N VAL A 211 3.66 -6.03 33.70
CA VAL A 211 4.70 -5.35 34.50
C VAL A 211 4.09 -4.68 35.72
N VAL A 212 3.00 -3.92 35.56
CA VAL A 212 2.32 -3.26 36.69
C VAL A 212 1.79 -4.29 37.68
N GLY A 213 1.13 -5.34 37.19
CA GLY A 213 0.63 -6.43 38.04
C GLY A 213 1.76 -7.16 38.79
N GLY A 214 2.88 -7.44 38.13
CA GLY A 214 4.05 -8.07 38.74
C GLY A 214 4.68 -7.23 39.86
N VAL A 215 4.82 -5.92 39.65
CA VAL A 215 5.36 -4.99 40.67
C VAL A 215 4.43 -4.91 41.88
N VAL A 216 3.12 -4.81 41.68
CA VAL A 216 2.15 -4.75 42.77
C VAL A 216 2.17 -6.05 43.58
N ALA A 217 2.20 -7.22 42.91
CA ALA A 217 2.29 -8.51 43.59
C ALA A 217 3.57 -8.63 44.44
N LEU A 218 4.72 -8.19 43.91
CA LEU A 218 5.98 -8.16 44.66
C LEU A 218 5.90 -7.28 45.91
N ILE A 219 5.31 -6.09 45.81
CA ILE A 219 5.13 -5.19 46.96
C ILE A 219 4.26 -5.85 48.03
N ILE A 220 3.16 -6.50 47.64
CA ILE A 220 2.27 -7.20 48.57
C ILE A 220 2.99 -8.36 49.26
N ILE A 221 3.78 -9.14 48.51
CA ILE A 221 4.57 -10.25 49.06
C ILE A 221 5.59 -9.73 50.09
N ILE A 222 6.33 -8.67 49.74
CA ILE A 222 7.33 -8.06 50.64
C ILE A 222 6.65 -7.52 51.91
N ALA A 223 5.53 -6.79 51.78
CA ALA A 223 4.77 -6.28 52.90
C ALA A 223 4.25 -7.40 53.81
N GLY A 224 3.75 -8.49 53.22
CA GLY A 224 3.31 -9.69 53.94
C GLY A 224 4.45 -10.36 54.71
N LEU A 225 5.62 -10.52 54.09
CA LEU A 225 6.81 -11.07 54.76
C LEU A 225 7.27 -10.18 55.91
N VAL A 226 7.30 -8.86 55.73
CA VAL A 226 7.63 -7.89 56.79
C VAL A 226 6.63 -7.99 57.95
N TYR A 227 5.34 -8.07 57.66
CA TYR A 227 4.28 -8.22 58.66
C TYR A 227 4.44 -9.52 59.47
N LEU A 228 4.66 -10.65 58.79
CA LEU A 228 4.88 -11.95 59.44
C LEU A 228 6.15 -11.96 60.30
N CYS A 229 7.24 -11.36 59.82
CA CYS A 229 8.48 -11.20 60.59
C CYS A 229 8.27 -10.34 61.85
N ARG A 230 7.49 -9.24 61.74
CA ARG A 230 7.13 -8.41 62.91
C ARG A 230 6.27 -9.19 63.91
N ARG A 231 5.27 -9.93 63.45
CA ARG A 231 4.39 -10.76 64.31
C ARG A 231 5.16 -11.86 65.05
N LYS A 232 6.11 -12.52 64.39
CA LYS A 232 7.01 -13.51 65.02
C LYS A 232 7.95 -12.87 66.04
N LYS A 233 8.46 -11.66 65.81
CA LYS A 233 9.28 -10.94 66.80
C LYS A 233 8.47 -10.54 68.03
N LEU A 234 7.24 -10.05 67.85
CA LEU A 234 6.37 -9.65 68.97
C LEU A 234 5.98 -10.84 69.86
N THR A 235 5.60 -11.97 69.25
CA THR A 235 5.28 -13.21 69.99
C THR A 235 6.49 -13.77 70.75
N LYS A 236 7.69 -13.76 70.15
CA LYS A 236 8.93 -14.13 70.86
C LYS A 236 9.24 -13.20 72.04
N ARG A 237 9.05 -11.88 71.88
CA ARG A 237 9.23 -10.91 72.98
C ARG A 237 8.23 -11.12 74.11
N ALA A 238 6.95 -11.33 73.80
CA ALA A 238 5.92 -11.64 74.80
C ALA A 238 6.26 -12.91 75.61
N ALA A 239 6.69 -13.98 74.94
CA ALA A 239 7.13 -15.21 75.62
C ALA A 239 8.37 -14.99 76.53
N GLN A 240 9.31 -14.12 76.13
CA GLN A 240 10.45 -13.74 76.97
C GLN A 240 10.01 -12.94 78.21
N TYR A 241 9.07 -11.99 78.06
CA TYR A 241 8.52 -11.24 79.20
C TYR A 241 7.77 -12.15 80.19
N ASP A 242 6.98 -13.11 79.72
CA ASP A 242 6.29 -14.08 80.59
C ASP A 242 7.27 -14.97 81.37
N THR A 243 8.39 -15.34 80.75
CA THR A 243 9.43 -16.15 81.40
C THR A 243 10.14 -15.34 82.49
N LEU A 244 10.45 -14.06 82.23
CA LEU A 244 11.05 -13.15 83.20
C LEU A 244 10.11 -12.85 84.37
N ALA A 245 8.81 -12.66 84.11
CA ALA A 245 7.79 -12.46 85.14
C ALA A 245 7.66 -13.70 86.05
N LYS A 246 7.66 -14.91 85.48
CA LYS A 246 7.65 -16.17 86.25
C LYS A 246 8.93 -16.42 87.04
N SER A 247 10.09 -15.97 86.57
CA SER A 247 11.33 -16.03 87.35
C SER A 247 11.32 -15.01 88.49
N ALA A 248 10.79 -13.80 88.25
CA ALA A 248 10.74 -12.75 89.26
C ALA A 248 9.82 -13.12 90.44
N SER A 249 8.65 -13.73 90.18
CA SER A 249 7.75 -14.21 91.24
C SER A 249 8.35 -15.38 92.04
N ARG A 250 9.20 -16.20 91.42
CA ARG A 250 9.85 -17.34 92.09
C ARG A 250 10.97 -16.89 93.02
N THR A 251 11.61 -15.76 92.75
CA THR A 251 12.60 -15.14 93.67
C THR A 251 11.98 -14.50 94.90
N SER A 252 10.74 -14.00 94.82
CA SER A 252 10.06 -13.41 95.98
C SER A 252 9.57 -14.45 96.99
N ASP A 253 9.24 -15.67 96.55
CA ASP A 253 8.83 -16.77 97.45
C ASP A 253 10.00 -17.44 98.21
N LEU A 254 11.25 -17.06 97.91
CA LEU A 254 12.48 -17.59 98.55
C LEU A 254 13.04 -16.66 99.64
N GLN A 255 12.33 -15.58 99.99
CA GLN A 255 12.73 -14.59 100.99
C GLN A 255 11.83 -14.51 102.23
N GLU A 256 10.91 -15.47 102.40
CA GLU A 256 10.17 -15.72 103.65
C GLU A 256 10.67 -16.97 104.37
#